data_AF-A0A919SD63-F1
#
_entry.id   AF-A0A919SD63-F1
#
_cell.length_a   1.000
_cell.length_b   1.000
_cell.length_c   1.000
_cell.angle_alpha   90.00
_cell.angle_beta   90.00
_cell.angle_gamma   90.00
#
_symmetry.space_group_name_H-M   'P 1'
#
loop_
_entity.id
_entity.type
_entity.pdbx_description
1 polymer ?
#
loop_
_entity_poly.entity_id
_entity_poly.type
_entity_poly.pdbx_seq_one_letter_code
_entity_poly.pdbx_strand_id
1 'polypeptide(L)'
;MTTIDCLVDDSDIDVPIDDRDEGERRALELAHRIRLVAVRDPEQAQRLVDELIVALDAAMGGTFSEHLDGVARDVLQRALARSRNSSESVRVP
;
A
#
# COMPACT_ATOMS: atom_id res chain seq x y z
N MET A 1 -12.56 1.40 37.15
CA MET A 1 -12.25 2.55 36.28
C MET A 1 -10.77 2.81 36.47
N THR A 2 -9.96 2.42 35.49
CA THR A 2 -8.49 2.53 35.55
C THR A 2 -8.06 3.27 34.30
N THR A 3 -7.50 4.46 34.54
CA THR A 3 -6.90 5.38 33.57
C THR A 3 -5.63 4.77 33.01
N ILE A 4 -5.59 4.52 31.70
CA ILE A 4 -4.34 4.47 30.97
C ILE A 4 -4.29 5.73 30.13
N ASP A 5 -3.80 6.79 30.77
CA ASP A 5 -3.18 7.92 30.09
C ASP A 5 -1.96 7.40 29.34
N CYS A 6 -2.07 7.30 28.03
CA CYS A 6 -0.92 7.33 27.14
C CYS A 6 -0.95 8.67 26.40
N LEU A 7 -0.66 9.75 27.14
CA LEU A 7 0.05 10.87 26.53
C LEU A 7 1.34 10.29 25.95
N VAL A 8 1.35 10.05 24.64
CA VAL A 8 2.60 9.88 23.91
C VAL A 8 3.18 11.28 23.82
N ASP A 9 4.14 11.53 24.70
CA ASP A 9 4.99 12.70 24.73
C ASP A 9 5.74 12.82 23.39
N ASP A 10 5.55 13.95 22.71
CA ASP A 10 6.02 14.25 21.36
C ASP A 10 7.53 14.58 21.33
N SER A 11 8.29 14.07 22.30
CA SER A 11 9.67 14.50 22.61
C SER A 11 10.72 13.39 22.77
N ASP A 12 10.39 12.10 22.52
CA ASP A 12 11.31 10.97 22.77
C ASP A 12 11.41 9.95 21.62
N ILE A 13 11.21 10.36 20.35
CA ILE A 13 11.65 9.52 19.21
C ILE A 13 13.07 9.94 18.81
N ASP A 14 14.02 9.71 19.72
CA ASP A 14 15.47 9.70 19.47
C ASP A 14 15.99 8.26 19.34
N VAL A 15 15.18 7.39 18.73
CA VAL A 15 15.62 6.05 18.32
C VAL A 15 16.27 6.21 16.96
N PRO A 16 17.50 5.71 16.73
CA PRO A 16 17.99 5.49 15.38
C PRO A 16 17.05 4.48 14.75
N ILE A 17 16.04 4.98 14.07
CA ILE A 17 15.18 4.19 13.21
C ILE A 17 16.14 3.70 12.13
N ASP A 18 16.55 2.44 12.20
CA ASP A 18 17.04 1.76 11.02
C ASP A 18 15.88 1.88 10.01
N ASP A 19 16.05 2.70 8.96
CA ASP A 19 15.00 3.09 8.00
C ASP A 19 14.20 1.88 7.48
N ARG A 20 14.83 0.70 7.54
CA ARG A 20 14.24 -0.60 7.24
C ARG A 20 13.11 -1.02 8.19
N ASP A 21 13.28 -0.90 9.50
CA ASP A 21 12.34 -1.42 10.51
C ASP A 21 11.06 -0.57 10.58
N GLU A 22 11.18 0.74 10.35
CA GLU A 22 10.03 1.64 10.26
C GLU A 22 9.27 1.47 8.94
N GLY A 23 9.99 1.20 7.83
CA GLY A 23 9.37 0.84 6.56
C GLY A 23 8.51 -0.42 6.69
N GLU A 24 9.04 -1.46 7.35
CA GLU A 24 8.30 -2.70 7.61
C GLU A 24 7.07 -2.47 8.49
N ARG A 25 7.22 -1.69 9.57
CA ARG A 25 6.11 -1.34 10.48
C ARG A 25 4.97 -0.64 9.74
N ARG A 26 5.29 0.36 8.92
CA ARG A 26 4.31 1.10 8.11
C ARG A 26 3.63 0.21 7.07
N ALA A 27 4.39 -0.67 6.42
CA ALA A 27 3.83 -1.61 5.44
C ALA A 27 2.84 -2.57 6.10
N LEU A 28 3.16 -3.10 7.29
CA LEU A 28 2.27 -3.98 8.05
C LEU A 28 1.00 -3.26 8.54
N GLU A 29 1.14 -2.02 9.03
CA GLU A 29 -0.01 -1.20 9.43
C GLU A 29 -0.93 -0.93 8.23
N LEU A 30 -0.37 -0.57 7.08
CA LEU A 30 -1.12 -0.35 5.86
C LEU A 30 -1.87 -1.61 5.41
N ALA A 31 -1.19 -2.76 5.40
CA ALA A 31 -1.81 -4.04 5.06
C ALA A 31 -2.96 -4.39 6.01
N HIS A 32 -2.79 -4.14 7.32
CA HIS A 32 -3.84 -4.33 8.30
C HIS A 32 -5.05 -3.42 8.04
N ARG A 33 -4.83 -2.14 7.74
CA ARG A 33 -5.90 -1.19 7.43
C ARG A 33 -6.65 -1.56 6.16
N ILE A 34 -5.96 -2.00 5.11
CA ILE A 34 -6.59 -2.51 3.88
C ILE A 34 -7.47 -3.72 4.20
N ARG A 35 -7.00 -4.63 5.07
CA ARG A 35 -7.79 -5.78 5.51
C ARG A 35 -9.06 -5.38 6.26
N LEU A 36 -8.99 -4.35 7.12
CA LEU A 36 -10.17 -3.81 7.80
C LEU A 36 -11.18 -3.20 6.81
N VAL A 37 -10.70 -2.52 5.76
CA VAL A 37 -11.56 -2.04 4.67
C VAL A 37 -12.18 -3.22 3.94
N ALA A 38 -11.41 -4.26 3.63
CA ALA A 38 -11.90 -5.43 2.88
C ALA A 38 -13.05 -6.17 3.57
N VAL A 39 -13.08 -6.14 4.91
CA VAL A 39 -14.19 -6.70 5.71
C VAL A 39 -15.50 -5.94 5.47
N ARG A 40 -15.44 -4.62 5.23
CA ARG A 40 -16.63 -3.76 5.06
C ARG A 40 -16.99 -3.52 3.61
N ASP A 41 -15.98 -3.36 2.75
CA ASP A 41 -16.09 -3.10 1.33
C ASP A 41 -14.89 -3.74 0.59
N PRO A 42 -15.07 -4.98 0.08
CA PRO A 42 -14.00 -5.70 -0.60
C PRO A 42 -13.61 -5.04 -1.93
N GLU A 43 -14.54 -4.36 -2.61
CA GLU A 43 -14.24 -3.69 -3.89
C GLU A 43 -13.38 -2.44 -3.68
N GLN A 44 -13.66 -1.67 -2.63
CA GLN A 44 -12.86 -0.51 -2.27
C GLN A 44 -11.47 -0.92 -1.79
N ALA A 45 -11.35 -2.00 -1.00
CA ALA A 45 -10.05 -2.53 -0.62
C ALA A 45 -9.22 -2.97 -1.83
N GLN A 46 -9.86 -3.59 -2.82
CA GLN A 46 -9.18 -3.98 -4.05
C GLN A 46 -8.67 -2.76 -4.84
N ARG A 47 -9.46 -1.69 -4.93
CA ARG A 47 -9.01 -0.43 -5.57
C ARG A 47 -7.80 0.19 -4.88
N LEU A 48 -7.79 0.21 -3.54
CA LEU A 48 -6.66 0.73 -2.77
C LEU A 48 -5.38 -0.10 -2.98
N VAL A 49 -5.52 -1.42 -3.07
CA VAL A 49 -4.38 -2.31 -3.41
C VAL A 49 -3.89 -2.05 -4.84
N ASP A 50 -4.80 -1.92 -5.81
CA ASP A 50 -4.45 -1.64 -7.20
C ASP A 50 -3.68 -0.29 -7.31
N GLU A 51 -4.15 0.76 -6.64
CA GLU A 51 -3.49 2.08 -6.60
C GLU A 51 -2.11 2.04 -5.94
N LEU A 52 -1.99 1.36 -4.80
CA LEU A 52 -0.72 1.17 -4.10
C LEU A 52 0.31 0.49 -5.01
N ILE A 53 -0.12 -0.57 -5.70
CA ILE A 53 0.74 -1.32 -6.61
C ILE A 53 1.24 -0.44 -7.76
N VAL A 54 0.37 0.38 -8.36
CA VAL A 54 0.77 1.30 -9.43
C VAL A 54 1.78 2.33 -8.91
N ALA A 55 1.57 2.88 -7.71
CA ALA A 55 2.51 3.83 -7.11
C ALA A 55 3.87 3.19 -6.81
N LEU A 56 3.88 1.94 -6.33
CA LEU A 56 5.11 1.19 -6.05
C LEU A 56 5.86 0.86 -7.35
N ASP A 57 5.16 0.42 -8.39
CA ASP A 57 5.77 0.15 -9.69
C ASP A 57 6.40 1.41 -10.30
N ALA A 58 5.71 2.55 -10.22
CA ALA A 58 6.25 3.84 -10.65
C ALA A 58 7.48 4.27 -9.84
N ALA A 59 7.46 4.09 -8.51
CA ALA A 59 8.58 4.42 -7.62
C ALA A 59 9.82 3.55 -7.87
N MET A 60 9.62 2.29 -8.29
CA MET A 60 10.70 1.35 -8.65
C MET A 60 11.11 1.42 -10.13
N GLY A 61 10.52 2.32 -10.93
CA GLY A 61 10.86 2.45 -12.34
C GLY A 61 10.39 1.28 -13.20
N GLY A 62 9.33 0.59 -12.80
CA GLY A 62 8.71 -0.52 -13.56
C GLY A 62 9.31 -1.90 -13.30
N THR A 63 10.27 -2.02 -12.36
CA THR A 63 10.91 -3.30 -12.02
C THR A 63 10.18 -4.07 -10.92
N PHE A 64 9.06 -3.53 -10.39
CA PHE A 64 8.36 -4.16 -9.27
C PHE A 64 7.89 -5.58 -9.62
N SER A 65 7.56 -5.82 -10.88
CA SER A 65 7.19 -7.15 -11.39
C SER A 65 8.29 -8.21 -11.29
N GLU A 66 9.56 -7.81 -11.19
CA GLU A 66 10.70 -8.72 -11.06
C GLU A 66 10.87 -9.23 -9.63
N HIS A 67 10.25 -8.56 -8.66
CA HIS A 67 10.31 -8.89 -7.24
C HIS A 67 9.06 -9.62 -6.74
N LEU A 68 8.10 -9.92 -7.61
CA LEU A 68 6.84 -10.57 -7.26
C LEU A 68 6.65 -11.90 -8.01
N ASP A 69 6.24 -12.91 -7.27
CA ASP A 69 5.93 -14.25 -7.78
C ASP A 69 4.49 -14.68 -7.49
N GLY A 70 3.99 -15.58 -8.33
CA GLY A 70 2.68 -16.21 -8.18
C GLY A 70 1.52 -15.21 -8.13
N VAL A 71 0.65 -15.35 -7.13
CA VAL A 71 -0.59 -14.56 -7.00
C VAL A 71 -0.31 -13.06 -6.93
N ALA A 72 0.80 -12.64 -6.32
CA ALA A 72 1.16 -11.23 -6.24
C ALA A 72 1.45 -10.62 -7.63
N ARG A 73 2.07 -11.41 -8.52
CA ARG A 73 2.34 -11.01 -9.90
C ARG A 73 1.05 -10.87 -10.72
N ASP A 74 0.10 -11.77 -10.52
CA ASP A 74 -1.20 -11.71 -11.20
C ASP A 74 -1.99 -10.47 -10.77
N VAL A 75 -1.97 -10.14 -9.48
CA VAL A 75 -2.59 -8.92 -8.94
C VAL A 75 -1.92 -7.67 -9.52
N LEU A 76 -0.59 -7.65 -9.63
CA LEU A 76 0.16 -6.56 -10.26
C LEU A 76 -0.24 -6.36 -11.73
N GLN A 77 -0.25 -7.44 -12.52
CA GLN A 77 -0.62 -7.36 -13.94
C GLN A 77 -2.03 -6.82 -14.13
N ARG A 78 -2.98 -7.24 -13.29
CA ARG A 78 -4.35 -6.72 -13.31
C ARG A 78 -4.41 -5.23 -12.98
N ALA A 79 -3.69 -4.78 -11.95
CA ALA A 79 -3.64 -3.38 -11.54
C ALA A 79 -3.05 -2.49 -12.66
N LEU A 80 -1.95 -2.92 -13.28
CA LEU A 80 -1.32 -2.22 -14.40
C LEU A 80 -2.22 -2.18 -15.64
N ALA A 81 -2.89 -3.28 -15.97
CA ALA A 81 -3.83 -3.34 -17.09
C ALA A 81 -5.01 -2.37 -16.89
N ARG A 82 -5.55 -2.29 -15.66
CA ARG A 82 -6.62 -1.36 -15.30
C ARG A 82 -6.18 0.11 -15.42
N SER A 83 -4.98 0.43 -14.95
CA SER A 83 -4.39 1.76 -15.05
C SER A 83 -4.18 2.20 -16.51
N ARG A 84 -3.67 1.29 -17.35
CA ARG A 84 -3.50 1.53 -18.80
C ARG A 84 -4.84 1.81 -19.50
N ASN A 85 -5.87 1.00 -19.24
CA ASN A 85 -7.20 1.20 -19.83
C ASN A 85 -7.87 2.51 -19.38
N SER A 86 -7.62 2.94 -18.13
CA SER A 86 -8.11 4.22 -17.60
C SER A 86 -7.43 5.41 -18.27
N SER A 87 -6.17 5.26 -18.68
CA SER A 87 -5.40 6.29 -19.38
C SER A 87 -5.76 6.38 -20.87
N GLU A 88 -6.16 5.27 -21.49
CA GLU A 88 -6.58 5.21 -22.89
C GLU A 88 -7.98 5.82 -23.13
N SER A 89 -8.90 5.69 -22.16
CA SER A 89 -10.25 6.30 -22.25
C SER A 89 -10.27 7.84 -22.22
N VAL A 90 -9.15 8.49 -21.86
CA VAL A 90 -9.02 9.95 -21.85
C VAL A 90 -8.52 10.51 -23.20
N ARG A 91 -8.04 9.65 -24.12
CA ARG A 91 -7.69 10.05 -25.48
C ARG A 91 -8.84 9.80 -26.45
N VAL A 92 -9.80 10.71 -26.46
CA VAL A 92 -10.67 10.94 -27.62
C VAL A 92 -10.30 12.28 -28.27
N PRO A 93 -10.36 12.38 -29.61
CA PRO A 93 -9.69 13.40 -30.43
C PRO A 93 -10.18 14.84 -30.22
#